data_AF-B2JBV2-F1
#
_entry.id   AF-B2JBV2-F1
#
_cell.length_a   1.000
_cell.length_b   1.000
_cell.length_c   1.000
_cell.angle_alpha   90.00
_cell.angle_beta   90.00
_cell.angle_gamma   90.00
#
_symmetry.space_group_name_H-M   'P 1'
#
loop_
_entity.id
_entity.type
_entity.pdbx_description
1 polymer ?
#
loop_
_entity_poly.entity_id
_entity_poly.type
_entity_poly.pdbx_seq_one_letter_code
_entity_poly.pdbx_strand_id
1 'polypeptide(L)'
;MAIERESVNFKLPKSLVELLRAEAKKRQVSATELVVQGLHHILGQAEVADNRIENVLHQIVSRLSALEANQVNNTSSIESSIENRLQQIETVLGHLTQSIESTSTEQQAQQLSNLEEKLETVAKNVAQLNNALGQLRHQGNTGRRQFSSSHQFHGISVEIQSLTGENLARRLGVDELSLSRERESKSPSEFESWSRHRDPASRGWRFGDDGLYYPIK
;
A
#
# COMPACT_ATOMS: atom_id res chain seq x y z
N MET A 1 56.03 -63.77 -5.34
CA MET A 1 55.70 -63.66 -3.90
C MET A 1 54.91 -64.90 -3.51
N ALA A 2 55.34 -65.61 -2.47
CA ALA A 2 54.55 -66.72 -1.93
C ALA A 2 53.34 -66.13 -1.20
N ILE A 3 52.14 -66.65 -1.48
CA ILE A 3 50.92 -66.27 -0.77
C ILE A 3 50.84 -67.11 0.50
N GLU A 4 50.86 -66.47 1.67
CA GLU A 4 50.57 -67.14 2.94
C GLU A 4 49.12 -67.61 2.94
N ARG A 5 48.90 -68.88 3.32
CA ARG A 5 47.58 -69.52 3.32
C ARG A 5 47.26 -70.02 4.71
N GLU A 6 46.12 -69.60 5.23
CA GLU A 6 45.56 -70.11 6.47
C GLU A 6 44.42 -71.09 6.18
N SER A 7 44.40 -72.23 6.87
CA SER A 7 43.33 -73.23 6.72
C SER A 7 42.23 -72.99 7.75
N VAL A 8 41.01 -72.76 7.28
CA VAL A 8 39.82 -72.65 8.13
C VAL A 8 38.91 -73.85 7.89
N ASN A 9 38.49 -74.53 8.98
CA ASN A 9 37.63 -75.71 8.90
C ASN A 9 36.14 -75.30 8.87
N PHE A 10 35.54 -75.29 7.68
CA PHE A 10 34.10 -75.09 7.52
C PHE A 10 33.37 -76.41 7.38
N LYS A 11 32.22 -76.54 8.04
CA LYS A 11 31.28 -77.65 7.83
C LYS A 11 30.27 -77.23 6.78
N LEU A 12 30.22 -77.97 5.67
CA LEU A 12 29.26 -77.74 4.58
C LEU A 12 28.26 -78.91 4.51
N PRO A 13 26.99 -78.66 4.14
CA PRO A 13 26.05 -79.72 3.83
C PRO A 13 26.59 -80.67 2.75
N LYS A 14 26.38 -81.98 2.91
CA LYS A 14 26.90 -82.99 1.97
C LYS A 14 26.50 -82.73 0.51
N SER A 15 25.24 -82.34 0.29
CA SER A 15 24.71 -81.98 -1.02
C SER A 15 25.48 -80.81 -1.66
N LEU A 16 25.86 -79.81 -0.87
CA LEU A 16 26.62 -78.66 -1.35
C LEU A 16 28.07 -79.04 -1.68
N VAL A 17 28.69 -79.93 -0.89
CA VAL A 17 30.03 -80.44 -1.16
C VAL A 17 30.07 -81.23 -2.47
N GLU A 18 29.04 -82.04 -2.74
CA GLU A 18 28.91 -82.79 -3.98
C GLU A 18 28.79 -81.85 -5.19
N LEU A 19 27.91 -80.85 -5.11
CA LEU A 19 27.76 -79.83 -6.16
C LEU A 19 29.04 -79.04 -6.39
N LEU A 20 29.72 -78.61 -5.30
CA LEU A 20 30.98 -77.88 -5.38
C LEU A 20 32.06 -78.70 -6.11
N ARG A 21 32.21 -79.98 -5.75
CA ARG A 21 33.18 -80.88 -6.39
C ARG A 21 32.84 -81.15 -7.85
N ALA A 22 31.55 -81.33 -8.16
CA ALA A 22 31.09 -81.53 -9.54
C ALA A 22 31.40 -80.30 -10.41
N GLU A 23 31.11 -79.10 -9.91
CA GLU A 23 31.36 -77.85 -10.64
C GLU A 23 32.86 -77.54 -10.75
N ALA A 24 33.65 -77.81 -9.70
CA ALA A 24 35.10 -77.68 -9.74
C ALA A 24 35.73 -78.62 -10.78
N LYS A 25 35.25 -79.87 -10.84
CA LYS A 25 35.68 -80.85 -11.86
C LYS A 25 35.31 -80.39 -13.27
N LYS A 26 34.10 -79.87 -13.47
CA LYS A 26 33.65 -79.31 -14.76
C LYS A 26 34.54 -78.16 -15.23
N ARG A 27 34.99 -77.31 -14.30
CA ARG A 27 35.85 -76.15 -14.58
C ARG A 27 37.35 -76.46 -14.53
N GLN A 28 37.74 -77.71 -14.25
CA GLN A 28 39.12 -78.15 -14.09
C GLN A 28 39.91 -77.34 -13.03
N VAL A 29 39.24 -76.96 -11.94
CA VAL A 29 39.85 -76.24 -10.80
C VAL A 29 39.68 -77.03 -9.51
N SER A 30 40.41 -76.65 -8.46
CA SER A 30 40.19 -77.23 -7.13
C SER A 30 38.91 -76.68 -6.48
N ALA A 31 38.27 -77.46 -5.61
CA ALA A 31 37.12 -76.99 -4.85
C ALA A 31 37.47 -75.76 -3.99
N THR A 32 38.69 -75.72 -3.43
CA THR A 32 39.21 -74.57 -2.69
C THR A 32 39.31 -73.33 -3.55
N GLU A 33 39.83 -73.46 -4.78
CA GLU A 33 39.94 -72.34 -5.73
C GLU A 33 38.57 -71.76 -6.07
N LEU A 34 37.57 -72.63 -6.28
CA LEU A 34 36.21 -72.20 -6.58
C LEU A 34 35.55 -71.47 -5.39
N VAL A 35 35.82 -71.93 -4.16
CA VAL A 35 35.38 -71.23 -2.94
C VAL A 35 36.07 -69.88 -2.79
N VAL A 36 37.40 -69.80 -3.02
CA VAL A 36 38.15 -68.54 -2.97
C VAL A 36 37.58 -67.54 -3.99
N GLN A 37 37.30 -67.98 -5.22
CA GLN A 37 36.66 -67.12 -6.23
C GLN A 37 35.26 -66.64 -5.81
N GLY A 38 34.45 -67.53 -5.24
CA GLY A 38 33.13 -67.17 -4.72
C GLY A 38 33.22 -66.16 -3.56
N LEU A 39 34.18 -66.34 -2.65
CA LEU A 39 34.43 -65.41 -1.56
C LEU A 39 34.92 -64.05 -2.08
N HIS A 40 35.85 -64.02 -3.04
CA HIS A 40 36.28 -62.77 -3.68
C HIS A 40 35.10 -62.03 -4.35
N HIS A 41 34.20 -62.78 -4.98
CA HIS A 41 33.01 -62.19 -5.61
C HIS A 41 32.06 -61.57 -4.57
N ILE A 42 31.76 -62.27 -3.49
CA ILE A 42 30.85 -61.80 -2.44
C ILE A 42 31.46 -60.64 -1.65
N LEU A 43 32.72 -60.77 -1.23
CA LEU A 43 33.42 -59.74 -0.47
C LEU A 43 33.68 -58.49 -1.32
N GLY A 44 34.04 -58.65 -2.60
CA GLY A 44 34.19 -57.53 -3.52
C GLY A 44 32.86 -56.81 -3.83
N GLN A 45 31.73 -57.54 -3.87
CA GLN A 45 30.41 -56.92 -4.00
C GLN A 45 30.00 -56.14 -2.75
N ALA A 46 30.35 -56.64 -1.55
CA ALA A 46 30.11 -55.93 -0.30
C ALA A 46 30.87 -54.60 -0.27
N GLU A 47 32.16 -54.60 -0.62
CA GLU A 47 32.95 -53.36 -0.71
C GLU A 47 32.38 -52.38 -1.74
N VAL A 48 31.95 -52.85 -2.92
CA VAL A 48 31.33 -51.96 -3.94
C VAL A 48 29.98 -51.41 -3.45
N ALA A 49 29.20 -52.21 -2.73
CA ALA A 49 27.93 -51.77 -2.15
C ALA A 49 28.15 -50.71 -1.06
N ASP A 50 29.11 -50.93 -0.16
CA ASP A 50 29.46 -49.98 0.90
C ASP A 50 29.95 -48.65 0.32
N ASN A 51 30.87 -48.69 -0.65
CA ASN A 51 31.32 -47.49 -1.36
C ASN A 51 30.17 -46.74 -2.06
N ARG A 52 29.18 -47.45 -2.60
CA ARG A 52 27.99 -46.82 -3.21
C ARG A 52 27.10 -46.16 -2.16
N ILE A 53 26.88 -46.83 -1.03
CA ILE A 53 26.12 -46.28 0.09
C ILE A 53 26.80 -45.02 0.60
N GLU A 54 28.12 -45.04 0.78
CA GLU A 54 28.90 -43.90 1.24
C GLU A 54 28.81 -42.71 0.28
N ASN A 55 28.90 -42.96 -1.03
CA ASN A 55 28.72 -41.92 -2.04
C ASN A 55 27.31 -41.30 -2.01
N VAL A 56 26.27 -42.12 -1.84
CA VAL A 56 24.89 -41.62 -1.71
C VAL A 56 24.73 -40.81 -0.43
N LEU A 57 25.28 -41.27 0.69
CA LEU A 57 25.27 -40.54 1.96
C LEU A 57 25.99 -39.20 1.82
N HIS A 58 27.18 -39.15 1.22
CA HIS A 58 27.88 -37.90 0.95
C HIS A 58 27.02 -36.96 0.09
N GLN A 59 26.38 -37.47 -0.97
CA GLN A 59 25.52 -36.66 -1.82
C GLN A 59 24.30 -36.11 -1.07
N ILE A 60 23.68 -36.92 -0.20
CA ILE A 60 22.56 -36.49 0.65
C ILE A 60 23.01 -35.39 1.61
N VAL A 61 24.14 -35.59 2.30
CA VAL A 61 24.69 -34.61 3.23
C VAL A 61 24.99 -33.28 2.54
N SER A 62 25.64 -33.30 1.36
CA SER A 62 25.90 -32.07 0.60
C SER A 62 24.62 -31.34 0.19
N ARG A 63 23.58 -32.08 -0.21
CA ARG A 63 22.28 -31.49 -0.55
C ARG A 63 21.58 -30.90 0.67
N LEU A 64 21.64 -31.55 1.82
CA LEU A 64 21.09 -31.03 3.07
C LEU A 64 21.79 -29.72 3.47
N SER A 65 23.12 -29.66 3.43
CA SER A 65 23.86 -28.43 3.73
C SER A 65 23.50 -27.28 2.76
N ALA A 66 23.31 -27.58 1.48
CA ALA A 66 22.87 -26.58 0.50
C ALA A 66 21.44 -26.08 0.77
N LEU A 67 20.53 -26.97 1.18
CA LEU A 67 19.16 -26.60 1.56
C LEU A 67 19.12 -25.73 2.82
N GLU A 68 19.90 -26.08 3.84
CA GLU A 68 20.03 -25.27 5.06
C GLU A 68 20.56 -23.87 4.75
N ALA A 69 21.61 -23.76 3.92
CA ALA A 69 22.14 -22.46 3.52
C ALA A 69 21.10 -21.61 2.76
N ASN A 70 20.36 -22.23 1.84
CA ASN A 70 19.30 -21.55 1.10
C ASN A 70 18.15 -21.10 2.02
N GLN A 71 17.80 -21.92 3.01
CA GLN A 71 16.78 -21.56 4.00
C GLN A 71 17.19 -20.32 4.79
N VAL A 72 18.43 -20.27 5.29
CA VAL A 72 18.96 -19.11 6.03
C VAL A 72 18.98 -17.84 5.17
N ASN A 73 19.36 -17.96 3.90
CA ASN A 73 19.36 -16.82 2.99
C ASN A 73 17.95 -16.30 2.72
N ASN A 74 16.98 -17.20 2.50
CA ASN A 74 15.58 -16.82 2.29
C ASN A 74 14.98 -16.16 3.53
N THR A 75 15.25 -16.69 4.74
CA THR A 75 14.76 -16.09 5.99
C THR A 75 15.35 -14.71 6.21
N SER A 76 16.67 -14.54 6.01
CA SER A 76 17.33 -13.24 6.14
C SER A 76 16.78 -12.21 5.15
N SER A 77 16.51 -12.62 3.90
CA SER A 77 15.90 -11.74 2.90
C SER A 77 14.49 -11.31 3.29
N ILE A 78 13.68 -12.23 3.86
CA ILE A 78 12.32 -11.91 4.32
C ILE A 78 12.38 -10.97 5.53
N GLU A 79 13.25 -11.24 6.50
CA GLU A 79 13.46 -10.39 7.68
C GLU A 79 13.85 -8.96 7.28
N SER A 80 14.81 -8.80 6.37
CA SER A 80 15.19 -7.49 5.85
C SER A 80 14.02 -6.78 5.15
N SER A 81 13.22 -7.52 4.38
CA SER A 81 12.03 -6.94 3.74
C SER A 81 10.97 -6.52 4.75
N ILE A 82 10.77 -7.27 5.84
CA ILE A 82 9.81 -6.92 6.90
C ILE A 82 10.31 -5.68 7.65
N GLU A 83 11.58 -5.64 8.02
CA GLU A 83 12.22 -4.52 8.71
C GLU A 83 12.06 -3.22 7.90
N ASN A 84 12.38 -3.26 6.61
CA ASN A 84 12.22 -2.10 5.72
C ASN A 84 10.76 -1.61 5.66
N ARG A 85 9.79 -2.54 5.60
CA ARG A 85 8.36 -2.20 5.58
C ARG A 85 7.89 -1.64 6.92
N LEU A 86 8.42 -2.13 8.05
CA LEU A 86 8.12 -1.60 9.38
C LEU A 86 8.65 -0.16 9.52
N GLN A 87 9.89 0.11 9.10
CA GLN A 87 10.44 1.47 9.09
C GLN A 87 9.62 2.42 8.20
N GLN A 88 9.14 1.96 7.05
CA GLN A 88 8.22 2.75 6.20
C GLN A 88 6.89 3.03 6.91
N ILE A 89 6.33 2.06 7.64
CA ILE A 89 5.10 2.28 8.41
C ILE A 89 5.33 3.28 9.54
N GLU A 90 6.44 3.15 10.28
CA GLU A 90 6.80 4.05 11.38
C GLU A 90 6.97 5.50 10.89
N THR A 91 7.66 5.70 9.76
CA THR A 91 7.83 7.03 9.17
C THR A 91 6.50 7.64 8.73
N VAL A 92 5.62 6.87 8.05
CA VAL A 92 4.29 7.34 7.66
C VAL A 92 3.43 7.70 8.88
N LEU A 93 3.46 6.88 9.93
CA LEU A 93 2.75 7.15 11.18
C LEU A 93 3.30 8.39 11.90
N GLY A 94 4.61 8.59 11.89
CA GLY A 94 5.26 9.79 12.43
C GLY A 94 4.80 11.04 11.68
N HIS A 95 4.80 11.01 10.35
CA HIS A 95 4.29 12.10 9.53
C HIS A 95 2.81 12.39 9.75
N LEU A 96 1.98 11.35 9.87
CA LEU A 96 0.54 11.52 10.14
C LEU A 96 0.32 12.16 11.51
N THR A 97 1.02 11.68 12.53
CA THR A 97 0.97 12.26 13.89
C THR A 97 1.33 13.74 13.85
N GLN A 98 2.44 14.09 13.21
CA GLN A 98 2.88 15.48 13.09
C GLN A 98 1.89 16.34 12.29
N SER A 99 1.28 15.78 11.23
CA SER A 99 0.24 16.46 10.45
C SER A 99 -1.02 16.73 11.27
N ILE A 100 -1.44 15.78 12.12
CA ILE A 100 -2.59 15.94 13.00
C ILE A 100 -2.30 17.03 14.04
N GLU A 101 -1.12 17.01 14.66
CA GLU A 101 -0.69 18.03 15.62
C GLU A 101 -0.63 19.42 14.96
N SER A 102 -0.12 19.51 13.74
CA SER A 102 0.03 20.78 13.02
C SER A 102 -1.30 21.39 12.57
N THR A 103 -2.34 20.58 12.35
CA THR A 103 -3.64 21.04 11.82
C THR A 103 -4.72 21.23 12.88
N SER A 104 -4.57 20.64 14.08
CA SER A 104 -5.72 20.43 14.96
C SER A 104 -5.89 21.43 16.11
N THR A 105 -4.88 22.21 16.51
CA THR A 105 -5.03 23.01 17.75
C THR A 105 -4.58 24.44 17.61
N GLU A 106 -3.33 24.71 17.24
CA GLU A 106 -2.80 26.08 17.26
C GLU A 106 -3.38 26.96 16.15
N GLN A 107 -3.46 26.44 14.92
CA GLN A 107 -4.07 27.16 13.80
C GLN A 107 -5.57 27.37 14.01
N GLN A 108 -6.26 26.37 14.56
CA GLN A 108 -7.69 26.48 14.89
C GLN A 108 -7.92 27.47 16.03
N ALA A 109 -7.07 27.47 17.07
CA ALA A 109 -7.15 28.43 18.17
C ALA A 109 -6.90 29.87 17.71
N GLN A 110 -5.92 30.09 16.82
CA GLN A 110 -5.67 31.41 16.22
C GLN A 110 -6.82 31.88 15.34
N GLN A 111 -7.42 30.98 14.54
CA GLN A 111 -8.60 31.31 13.74
C GLN A 111 -9.80 31.65 14.63
N LEU A 112 -10.04 30.90 15.70
CA LEU A 112 -11.09 31.18 16.66
C LEU A 112 -10.88 32.52 17.37
N SER A 113 -9.67 32.80 17.84
CA SER A 113 -9.34 34.09 18.48
C SER A 113 -9.56 35.28 17.53
N ASN A 114 -9.16 35.16 16.26
CA ASN A 114 -9.42 36.20 15.25
C ASN A 114 -10.92 36.38 14.97
N LEU A 115 -11.72 35.31 15.01
CA LEU A 115 -13.17 35.38 14.84
C LEU A 115 -13.85 36.03 16.04
N GLU A 116 -13.38 35.72 17.26
CA GLU A 116 -13.85 36.36 18.50
C GLU A 116 -13.59 37.87 18.47
N GLU A 117 -12.39 38.30 18.10
CA GLU A 117 -12.04 39.72 17.99
C GLU A 117 -12.93 40.44 16.95
N LYS A 118 -13.14 39.81 15.78
CA LYS A 118 -14.04 40.36 14.75
C LYS A 118 -15.49 40.45 15.25
N LEU A 119 -15.98 39.45 15.97
CA LEU A 119 -17.31 39.46 16.58
C LEU A 119 -17.46 40.59 17.59
N GLU A 120 -16.47 40.79 18.45
CA GLU A 120 -16.47 41.88 19.41
C GLU A 120 -16.45 43.25 18.73
N THR A 121 -15.69 43.38 17.63
CA THR A 121 -15.64 44.60 16.83
C THR A 121 -17.01 44.89 16.19
N VAL A 122 -17.66 43.87 15.61
CA VAL A 122 -19.02 43.99 15.08
C VAL A 122 -20.01 44.38 16.17
N ALA A 123 -19.94 43.75 17.35
CA ALA A 123 -20.79 44.08 18.48
C ALA A 123 -20.64 45.55 18.92
N LYS A 124 -19.40 46.06 18.99
CA LYS A 124 -19.10 47.47 19.29
C LYS A 124 -19.70 48.40 18.23
N ASN A 125 -19.51 48.08 16.96
CA ASN A 125 -20.06 48.88 15.85
C ASN A 125 -21.59 48.92 15.88
N VAL A 126 -22.24 47.78 16.15
CA VAL A 126 -23.70 47.71 16.30
C VAL A 126 -24.18 48.54 17.49
N ALA A 127 -23.48 48.48 18.63
CA ALA A 127 -23.81 49.31 19.79
C ALA A 127 -23.68 50.81 19.48
N GLN A 128 -22.60 51.21 18.78
CA GLN A 128 -22.40 52.60 18.34
C GLN A 128 -23.50 53.07 17.37
N LEU A 129 -23.87 52.24 16.38
CA LEU A 129 -24.96 52.54 15.45
C LEU A 129 -26.30 52.68 16.17
N ASN A 130 -26.60 51.80 17.13
CA ASN A 130 -27.83 51.88 17.91
C ASN A 130 -27.88 53.15 18.77
N ASN A 131 -26.75 53.56 19.36
CA ASN A 131 -26.65 54.82 20.11
C ASN A 131 -26.83 56.04 19.20
N ALA A 132 -26.20 56.05 18.02
CA ALA A 132 -26.35 57.12 17.03
C ALA A 132 -27.80 57.23 16.53
N LEU A 133 -28.46 56.09 16.25
CA LEU A 133 -29.88 56.04 15.89
C LEU A 133 -30.80 56.52 17.02
N GLY A 134 -30.49 56.18 18.27
CA GLY A 134 -31.20 56.70 19.44
C GLY A 134 -31.13 58.22 19.53
N GLN A 135 -29.94 58.79 19.36
CA GLN A 135 -29.75 60.25 19.34
C GLN A 135 -30.48 60.93 18.17
N LEU A 136 -30.47 60.31 16.98
CA LEU A 136 -31.18 60.83 15.80
C LEU A 136 -32.71 60.80 16.00
N ARG A 137 -33.24 59.76 16.66
CA ARG A 137 -34.66 59.68 17.02
C ARG A 137 -35.08 60.77 18.01
N HIS A 138 -34.18 61.18 18.91
CA HIS A 138 -34.42 62.29 19.83
C HIS A 138 -34.24 63.67 19.19
N GLN A 139 -33.54 63.78 18.05
CA GLN A 139 -33.42 65.00 17.25
C GLN A 139 -34.60 65.25 16.31
N GLY A 140 -35.47 64.26 16.09
CA GLY A 140 -36.61 64.31 15.17
C GLY A 140 -37.93 64.90 15.72
N ASN A 141 -37.91 65.71 16.78
CA ASN A 141 -39.13 66.35 17.31
C ASN A 141 -39.28 67.84 16.98
N THR A 142 -38.76 68.28 15.84
CA THR A 142 -39.10 69.58 15.26
C THR A 142 -39.49 69.42 13.79
N GLY A 143 -40.74 69.76 13.48
CA GLY A 143 -41.16 70.07 12.11
C GLY A 143 -41.68 68.89 11.29
N ARG A 144 -43.00 68.72 11.36
CA ARG A 144 -43.88 68.16 10.31
C ARG A 144 -43.35 68.45 8.90
N ARG A 145 -42.81 67.45 8.20
CA ARG A 145 -42.72 67.41 6.74
C ARG A 145 -43.18 66.05 6.23
N GLN A 146 -44.25 66.09 5.45
CA GLN A 146 -44.72 64.96 4.64
C GLN A 146 -43.57 64.56 3.71
N PHE A 147 -43.06 63.34 3.86
CA PHE A 147 -42.15 62.75 2.88
C PHE A 147 -42.93 61.72 2.06
N SER A 148 -43.07 62.03 0.79
CA SER A 148 -43.61 61.17 -0.26
C SER A 148 -42.91 59.80 -0.22
N SER A 149 -43.71 58.74 -0.17
CA SER A 149 -43.27 57.35 -0.24
C SER A 149 -42.86 57.01 -1.68
N SER A 150 -41.57 57.10 -1.97
CA SER A 150 -40.96 56.43 -3.13
C SER A 150 -39.44 56.36 -2.97
N HIS A 151 -38.97 55.59 -1.98
CA HIS A 151 -37.56 55.19 -1.96
C HIS A 151 -37.41 54.00 -2.91
N GLN A 152 -37.08 54.30 -4.17
CA GLN A 152 -36.51 53.35 -5.10
C GLN A 152 -35.18 52.86 -4.50
N PHE A 153 -35.20 51.66 -3.93
CA PHE A 153 -33.99 50.91 -3.65
C PHE A 153 -33.26 50.70 -4.99
N HIS A 154 -32.25 51.53 -5.25
CA HIS A 154 -31.24 51.22 -6.24
C HIS A 154 -30.40 50.08 -5.65
N GLY A 155 -30.79 48.85 -5.94
CA GLY A 155 -29.97 47.68 -5.65
C GLY A 155 -28.65 47.86 -6.37
N ILE A 156 -27.56 47.92 -5.62
CA ILE A 156 -26.21 47.82 -6.18
C ILE A 156 -26.12 46.41 -6.79
N SER A 157 -26.30 46.32 -8.11
CA SER A 157 -26.05 45.08 -8.84
C SER A 157 -24.54 44.87 -8.91
N VAL A 158 -23.98 44.17 -7.93
CA VAL A 158 -22.58 43.73 -7.98
C VAL A 158 -22.46 42.74 -9.14
N GLU A 159 -21.71 43.10 -10.18
CA GLU A 159 -21.35 42.18 -11.24
C GLU A 159 -20.47 41.08 -10.65
N ILE A 160 -21.01 39.85 -10.62
CA ILE A 160 -20.30 38.68 -10.11
C ILE A 160 -19.07 38.45 -11.00
N GLN A 161 -17.88 38.54 -10.38
CA GLN A 161 -16.60 38.26 -11.04
C GLN A 161 -16.43 36.76 -11.30
N SER A 162 -15.40 36.40 -12.07
CA SER A 162 -15.02 35.00 -12.32
C SER A 162 -14.83 34.23 -11.00
N LEU A 163 -15.31 32.99 -10.95
CA LEU A 163 -15.23 32.14 -9.75
C LEU A 163 -14.22 31.02 -9.93
N THR A 164 -13.57 30.63 -8.85
CA THR A 164 -12.82 29.37 -8.76
C THR A 164 -13.79 28.18 -8.76
N GLY A 165 -13.28 26.97 -9.07
CA GLY A 165 -14.08 25.73 -9.08
C GLY A 165 -14.82 25.51 -7.77
N GLU A 166 -14.13 25.57 -6.65
CA GLU A 166 -14.71 25.44 -5.31
C GLU A 166 -15.83 26.46 -5.02
N ASN A 167 -15.65 27.73 -5.39
CA ASN A 167 -16.65 28.78 -5.15
C ASN A 167 -17.89 28.60 -6.03
N LEU A 168 -17.70 28.22 -7.29
CA LEU A 168 -18.82 27.90 -8.18
C LEU A 168 -19.56 26.64 -7.70
N ALA A 169 -18.83 25.61 -7.28
CA ALA A 169 -19.41 24.38 -6.77
C ALA A 169 -20.33 24.65 -5.57
N ARG A 170 -19.85 25.43 -4.59
CA ARG A 170 -20.66 25.91 -3.45
C ARG A 170 -21.90 26.67 -3.89
N ARG A 171 -21.78 27.57 -4.88
CA ARG A 171 -22.90 28.35 -5.40
C ARG A 171 -23.96 27.49 -6.12
N LEU A 172 -23.54 26.46 -6.84
CA LEU A 172 -24.42 25.53 -7.55
C LEU A 172 -24.93 24.38 -6.65
N GLY A 173 -24.52 24.34 -5.38
CA GLY A 173 -24.90 23.30 -4.42
C GLY A 173 -24.35 21.92 -4.79
N VAL A 174 -23.13 21.85 -5.31
CA VAL A 174 -22.43 20.61 -5.68
C VAL A 174 -21.01 20.59 -5.11
N ASP A 175 -20.41 19.41 -5.04
CA ASP A 175 -18.99 19.27 -4.69
C ASP A 175 -18.09 19.63 -5.88
N GLU A 176 -16.87 20.13 -5.61
CA GLU A 176 -15.91 20.53 -6.65
C GLU A 176 -15.52 19.38 -7.59
N LEU A 177 -15.41 18.15 -7.06
CA LEU A 177 -15.18 16.95 -7.86
C LEU A 177 -16.36 16.64 -8.80
N SER A 178 -17.59 16.82 -8.31
CA SER A 178 -18.80 16.64 -9.11
C SER A 178 -18.91 17.70 -10.20
N LEU A 179 -18.56 18.96 -9.89
CA LEU A 179 -18.49 20.04 -10.87
C LEU A 179 -17.49 19.73 -11.98
N SER A 180 -16.28 19.27 -11.62
CA SER A 180 -15.23 18.91 -12.59
C SER A 180 -15.65 17.74 -13.47
N ARG A 181 -16.28 16.72 -12.88
CA ARG A 181 -16.83 15.57 -13.63
C ARG A 181 -17.92 16.00 -14.61
N GLU A 182 -18.80 16.90 -14.20
CA GLU A 182 -19.89 17.40 -15.06
C GLU A 182 -19.40 18.30 -16.19
N ARG A 183 -18.29 19.01 -15.97
CA ARG A 183 -17.59 19.76 -17.02
C ARG A 183 -16.95 18.84 -18.05
N GLU A 184 -16.34 17.74 -17.62
CA GLU A 184 -15.66 16.79 -18.52
C GLU A 184 -16.62 15.86 -19.26
N SER A 185 -17.78 15.56 -18.67
CA SER A 185 -18.78 14.66 -19.25
C SER A 185 -19.67 15.33 -20.30
N LYS A 186 -19.83 16.67 -20.23
CA LYS A 186 -20.74 17.44 -21.09
C LYS A 186 -19.98 18.29 -22.10
N SER A 187 -20.60 18.58 -23.22
CA SER A 187 -20.10 19.62 -24.12
C SER A 187 -20.17 21.01 -23.43
N PRO A 188 -19.38 22.01 -23.87
CA PRO A 188 -19.39 23.33 -23.25
C PRO A 188 -20.79 23.98 -23.19
N SER A 189 -21.58 23.85 -24.26
CA SER A 189 -22.95 24.40 -24.30
C SER A 189 -23.91 23.68 -23.35
N GLU A 190 -23.75 22.37 -23.16
CA GLU A 190 -24.56 21.59 -22.23
C GLU A 190 -24.19 21.91 -20.77
N PHE A 191 -22.91 22.11 -20.49
CA PHE A 191 -22.44 22.55 -19.17
C PHE A 191 -22.96 23.96 -18.82
N GLU A 192 -22.98 24.87 -19.79
CA GLU A 192 -23.56 26.22 -19.62
C GLU A 192 -25.05 26.15 -19.28
N SER A 193 -25.81 25.30 -19.97
CA SER A 193 -27.23 25.09 -19.66
C SER A 193 -27.43 24.43 -18.30
N TRP A 194 -26.65 23.40 -17.98
CA TRP A 194 -26.71 22.70 -16.70
C TRP A 194 -26.42 23.61 -15.52
N SER A 195 -25.37 24.44 -15.63
CA SER A 195 -25.01 25.42 -14.60
C SER A 195 -26.07 26.51 -14.46
N ARG A 196 -26.67 26.96 -15.58
CA ARG A 196 -27.79 27.91 -15.58
C ARG A 196 -29.01 27.43 -14.79
N HIS A 197 -29.36 26.14 -14.91
CA HIS A 197 -30.52 25.59 -14.20
C HIS A 197 -30.29 25.44 -12.70
N ARG A 198 -29.03 25.34 -12.26
CA ARG A 198 -28.66 25.19 -10.86
C ARG A 198 -28.33 26.51 -10.18
N ASP A 199 -27.92 27.51 -10.93
CA ASP A 199 -27.56 28.82 -10.40
C ASP A 199 -28.79 29.54 -9.84
N PRO A 200 -28.77 30.02 -8.57
CA PRO A 200 -29.88 30.77 -7.99
C PRO A 200 -30.25 32.05 -8.76
N ALA A 201 -29.33 32.61 -9.54
CA ALA A 201 -29.57 33.77 -10.40
C ALA A 201 -29.79 33.38 -11.87
N SER A 202 -29.98 32.08 -12.15
CA SER A 202 -30.17 31.51 -13.48
C SER A 202 -29.11 31.95 -14.50
N ARG A 203 -27.84 32.01 -14.07
CA ARG A 203 -26.69 32.35 -14.91
C ARG A 203 -25.96 31.10 -15.37
N GLY A 204 -25.64 31.04 -16.66
CA GLY A 204 -24.75 30.00 -17.20
C GLY A 204 -23.30 30.30 -16.83
N TRP A 205 -22.48 29.27 -16.71
CA TRP A 205 -21.06 29.39 -16.40
C TRP A 205 -20.23 28.64 -17.44
N ARG A 206 -19.16 29.27 -17.91
CA ARG A 206 -18.17 28.66 -18.82
C ARG A 206 -16.81 28.62 -18.17
N PHE A 207 -16.11 27.52 -18.39
CA PHE A 207 -14.73 27.35 -17.97
C PHE A 207 -13.77 28.02 -18.95
N GLY A 208 -12.89 28.88 -18.45
CA GLY A 208 -11.83 29.52 -19.21
C GLY A 208 -10.53 28.73 -19.17
N ASP A 209 -9.61 29.06 -20.07
CA ASP A 209 -8.29 28.42 -20.17
C ASP A 209 -7.36 28.75 -18.98
N ASP A 210 -7.72 29.75 -18.19
CA ASP A 210 -7.05 30.19 -16.95
C ASP A 210 -7.48 29.38 -15.71
N GLY A 211 -8.40 28.43 -15.88
CA GLY A 211 -8.92 27.61 -14.78
C GLY A 211 -10.04 28.28 -13.97
N LEU A 212 -10.58 29.41 -14.43
CA LEU A 212 -11.68 30.12 -13.77
C LEU A 212 -13.00 29.93 -14.53
N TYR A 213 -14.12 30.12 -13.81
CA TYR A 213 -15.46 30.07 -14.38
C TYR A 213 -16.02 31.47 -14.56
N TYR A 214 -16.44 31.77 -15.79
CA TYR A 214 -16.97 33.05 -16.21
C TYR A 214 -18.49 33.00 -16.38
N PRO A 215 -19.24 33.99 -15.88
CA PRO A 215 -20.69 34.03 -16.04
C PRO A 215 -21.07 34.42 -17.48
N ILE A 216 -22.07 33.73 -18.03
CA ILE A 216 -22.66 33.99 -19.34
C ILE A 216 -24.13 34.36 -19.15
N LYS A 217 -24.59 35.34 -19.92
CA LYS A 217 -25.98 35.83 -19.94
C LYS A 217 -26.91 34.91 -20.71
#